data_AF-A0A2I1HIG3-F1
#
_entry.id   AF-A0A2I1HIG3-F1
#
_cell.length_a   1.000
_cell.length_b   1.000
_cell.length_c   1.000
_cell.angle_alpha   90.00
_cell.angle_beta   90.00
_cell.angle_gamma   90.00
#
_symmetry.space_group_name_H-M   'P 1'
#
loop_
_entity.id
_entity.type
_entity.pdbx_description
1 polymer ?
#
loop_
_entity_poly.entity_id
_entity_poly.type
_entity_poly.pdbx_seq_one_letter_code
_entity_poly.pdbx_strand_id
1 'polypeptide(L)'
;MSTYTEFTGIGNNNFESDKTVLEIINALKDIVIIALMSGFSKTSYLVQDHVKYIKRIKTAKSPISYVKFVARKLFPGDKEARDQAYAAKIAKVRESYKNKPAPLSKFEALFVLYYDLIKDSASEDIPKNAVTWNDAEKALAELLA
;
A
#
# COMPACT_ATOMS: atom_id res chain seq x y z
N MET A 1 -23.63 42.48 1.88
CA MET A 1 -23.33 41.27 2.68
C MET A 1 -22.94 40.17 1.70
N SER A 2 -21.65 39.89 1.57
CA SER A 2 -21.13 38.78 0.80
C SER A 2 -20.26 37.98 1.74
N THR A 3 -20.56 36.70 1.91
CA THR A 3 -19.64 35.74 2.51
C THR A 3 -19.65 34.51 1.63
N TYR A 4 -18.65 34.47 0.75
CA TYR A 4 -18.13 33.25 0.17
C TYR A 4 -17.48 32.43 1.30
N THR A 5 -17.85 31.16 1.41
CA THR A 5 -17.09 30.18 2.18
C THR A 5 -16.39 29.27 1.18
N GLU A 6 -15.05 29.34 1.17
CA GLU A 6 -14.17 28.57 0.31
C GLU A 6 -14.17 27.08 0.70
N PHE A 7 -14.35 26.21 -0.29
CA PHE A 7 -14.08 24.79 -0.20
C PHE A 7 -12.56 24.56 -0.32
N THR A 8 -11.89 24.16 0.76
CA THR A 8 -10.48 23.74 0.75
C THR A 8 -10.35 22.23 0.60
N GLY A 9 -10.62 21.73 -0.60
CA GLY A 9 -10.62 20.30 -0.92
C GLY A 9 -9.40 19.80 -1.70
N ILE A 10 -8.16 20.18 -1.39
CA ILE A 10 -6.97 19.62 -2.09
C ILE A 10 -5.76 19.30 -1.15
N GLY A 11 -5.80 19.65 0.14
CA GLY A 11 -4.62 19.55 1.03
C GLY A 11 -4.36 18.19 1.73
N ASN A 12 -5.38 17.38 2.01
CA ASN A 12 -5.24 16.26 2.95
C ASN A 12 -4.65 14.97 2.32
N ASN A 13 -4.99 14.68 1.06
CA ASN A 13 -4.66 13.39 0.44
C ASN A 13 -3.15 13.21 0.18
N ASN A 14 -2.44 14.29 -0.16
CA ASN A 14 -1.00 14.21 -0.43
C ASN A 14 -0.21 13.98 0.86
N PHE A 15 -0.55 14.68 1.94
CA PHE A 15 0.10 14.53 3.24
C PHE A 15 -0.07 13.12 3.82
N GLU A 16 -1.28 12.58 3.75
CA GLU A 16 -1.57 11.22 4.23
C GLU A 16 -0.85 10.16 3.39
N SER A 17 -0.82 10.34 2.06
CA SER A 17 -0.10 9.43 1.17
C SER A 17 1.42 9.42 1.41
N ASP A 18 2.02 10.58 1.68
CA ASP A 18 3.44 10.71 1.97
C ASP A 18 3.79 10.07 3.31
N LYS A 19 2.91 10.22 4.32
CA LYS A 19 3.04 9.56 5.62
C LYS A 19 3.02 8.03 5.46
N THR A 20 2.03 7.48 4.76
CA THR A 20 1.92 6.02 4.57
C THR A 20 3.13 5.45 3.81
N VAL A 21 3.59 6.15 2.77
CA VAL A 21 4.81 5.75 2.03
C VAL A 21 6.02 5.74 2.96
N LEU A 22 6.16 6.75 3.83
CA LEU A 22 7.26 6.83 4.78
C LEU A 22 7.21 5.70 5.81
N GLU A 23 6.04 5.40 6.37
CA GLU A 23 5.82 4.31 7.31
C GLU A 23 6.23 2.97 6.71
N ILE A 24 5.86 2.70 5.45
CA ILE A 24 6.22 1.47 4.75
C ILE A 24 7.72 1.40 4.46
N ILE A 25 8.33 2.50 4.02
CA ILE A 25 9.79 2.57 3.84
C ILE A 25 10.51 2.27 5.16
N ASN A 26 10.03 2.81 6.28
CA ASN A 26 10.64 2.59 7.59
C ASN A 26 10.46 1.14 8.06
N ALA A 27 9.27 0.55 7.89
CA ALA A 27 9.05 -0.87 8.18
C ALA A 27 9.97 -1.78 7.35
N LEU A 28 10.18 -1.48 6.06
CA LEU A 28 11.13 -2.20 5.20
C LEU A 28 12.58 -2.07 5.70
N LYS A 29 12.99 -0.87 6.15
CA LYS A 29 14.33 -0.65 6.72
C LYS A 29 14.52 -1.43 8.02
N ASP A 30 13.53 -1.45 8.89
CA ASP A 30 13.58 -2.20 10.15
C ASP A 30 13.83 -3.69 9.92
N ILE A 31 13.16 -4.29 8.91
CA ILE A 31 13.39 -5.69 8.52
C ILE A 31 14.84 -5.89 8.07
N VAL A 32 15.38 -4.99 7.24
CA VAL A 32 16.77 -5.06 6.79
C VAL A 32 17.75 -4.95 7.97
N ILE A 33 17.52 -3.99 8.87
CA ILE A 33 18.36 -3.79 10.06
C ILE A 33 18.36 -5.05 10.93
N ILE A 34 17.18 -5.59 11.24
CA ILE A 34 17.07 -6.82 12.06
C ILE A 34 17.69 -8.02 11.36
N ALA A 35 17.52 -8.17 10.05
CA ALA A 35 18.15 -9.25 9.30
C ALA A 35 19.69 -9.18 9.43
N LEU A 36 20.28 -8.01 9.23
CA LEU A 36 21.72 -7.80 9.38
C LEU A 36 22.19 -8.08 10.82
N MET A 37 21.45 -7.59 11.84
CA MET A 37 21.74 -7.89 13.25
C MET A 37 21.63 -9.38 13.58
N SER A 38 20.80 -10.13 12.84
CA SER A 38 20.63 -11.57 12.99
C SER A 38 21.65 -12.38 12.18
N GLY A 39 22.68 -11.74 11.62
CA GLY A 39 23.77 -12.41 10.90
C GLY A 39 23.50 -12.70 9.43
N PHE A 40 22.39 -12.22 8.86
CA PHE A 40 22.18 -12.34 7.41
C PHE A 40 23.19 -11.48 6.65
N SER A 41 23.73 -12.02 5.56
CA SER A 41 24.66 -11.27 4.71
C SER A 41 23.94 -10.15 3.95
N LYS A 42 24.70 -9.13 3.55
CA LYS A 42 24.23 -8.04 2.67
C LYS A 42 23.74 -8.54 1.30
N THR A 43 24.14 -9.75 0.91
CA THR A 43 23.78 -10.39 -0.36
C THR A 43 22.62 -11.37 -0.23
N SER A 44 22.14 -11.63 1.00
CA SER A 44 20.98 -12.48 1.20
C SER A 44 19.74 -11.91 0.50
N TYR A 45 18.90 -12.79 -0.03
CA TYR A 45 17.65 -12.38 -0.69
C TYR A 45 16.79 -11.50 0.21
N LEU A 46 16.70 -11.83 1.50
CA LEU A 46 15.99 -11.02 2.49
C LEU A 46 16.47 -9.57 2.49
N VAL A 47 17.78 -9.34 2.55
CA VAL A 47 18.33 -7.98 2.56
C VAL A 47 18.21 -7.31 1.19
N GLN A 48 18.61 -7.99 0.12
CA GLN A 48 18.64 -7.40 -1.22
C GLN A 48 17.25 -7.05 -1.74
N ASP A 49 16.27 -7.91 -1.56
CA ASP A 49 14.92 -7.67 -2.06
C ASP A 49 14.28 -6.47 -1.36
N HIS A 50 14.41 -6.37 -0.03
CA HIS A 50 13.83 -5.25 0.72
C HIS A 50 14.54 -3.93 0.38
N VAL A 51 15.87 -3.92 0.23
CA VAL A 51 16.62 -2.74 -0.25
C VAL A 51 16.18 -2.34 -1.65
N LYS A 52 15.99 -3.32 -2.55
CA LYS A 52 15.50 -3.08 -3.92
C LYS A 52 14.10 -2.49 -3.92
N TYR A 53 13.21 -2.97 -3.05
CA TYR A 53 11.88 -2.41 -2.87
C TYR A 53 11.93 -0.96 -2.38
N ILE A 54 12.73 -0.66 -1.35
CA ILE A 54 12.93 0.72 -0.86
C ILE A 54 13.39 1.64 -1.99
N LYS A 55 14.37 1.22 -2.80
CA LYS A 55 14.86 2.00 -3.94
C LYS A 55 13.76 2.26 -4.97
N ARG A 56 12.96 1.24 -5.29
CA ARG A 56 11.84 1.38 -6.24
C ARG A 56 10.76 2.32 -5.74
N ILE A 57 10.41 2.27 -4.45
CA ILE A 57 9.44 3.21 -3.87
C ILE A 57 9.97 4.65 -4.00
N LYS A 58 11.23 4.88 -3.63
CA LYS A 58 11.86 6.22 -3.67
C LYS A 58 12.01 6.81 -5.08
N THR A 59 12.08 5.97 -6.10
CA THR A 59 12.30 6.37 -7.50
C THR A 59 11.04 6.28 -8.36
N ALA A 60 9.93 5.81 -7.80
CA ALA A 60 8.66 5.72 -8.51
C ALA A 60 8.11 7.12 -8.79
N LYS A 61 7.54 7.32 -9.99
CA LYS A 61 6.81 8.54 -10.35
C LYS A 61 5.67 8.84 -9.38
N SER A 62 5.02 7.80 -8.86
CA SER A 62 4.07 7.87 -7.75
C SER A 62 4.41 6.76 -6.74
N PRO A 63 5.09 7.09 -5.63
CA PRO A 63 5.43 6.13 -4.59
C PRO A 63 4.19 5.44 -4.01
N ILE A 64 3.13 6.20 -3.71
CA ILE A 64 1.90 5.65 -3.15
C ILE A 64 1.22 4.66 -4.10
N SER A 65 1.15 4.96 -5.41
CA SER A 65 0.57 4.04 -6.39
C SER A 65 1.39 2.76 -6.53
N TYR A 66 2.72 2.88 -6.50
CA TYR A 66 3.61 1.71 -6.54
C TYR A 66 3.41 0.81 -5.31
N VAL A 67 3.31 1.39 -4.12
CA VAL A 67 3.07 0.65 -2.88
C VAL A 67 1.68 -0.01 -2.89
N LYS A 68 0.63 0.69 -3.32
CA LYS A 68 -0.71 0.11 -3.52
C LYS A 68 -0.68 -1.08 -4.48
N PHE A 69 0.08 -0.98 -5.57
CA PHE A 69 0.27 -2.07 -6.51
C PHE A 69 0.95 -3.30 -5.88
N VAL A 70 2.01 -3.08 -5.09
CA VAL A 70 2.69 -4.17 -4.36
C VAL A 70 1.74 -4.83 -3.36
N ALA A 71 0.97 -4.04 -2.60
CA ALA A 71 -0.02 -4.55 -1.66
C ALA A 71 -1.09 -5.41 -2.35
N ARG A 72 -1.64 -4.97 -3.49
CA ARG A 72 -2.62 -5.74 -4.28
C ARG A 72 -2.05 -7.03 -4.86
N LYS A 73 -0.76 -7.05 -5.20
CA LYS A 73 -0.07 -8.29 -5.58
C LYS A 73 0.11 -9.24 -4.41
N LEU A 74 0.29 -8.70 -3.20
CA LEU A 74 0.51 -9.48 -2.00
C LEU A 74 -0.80 -10.10 -1.48
N PHE A 75 -1.90 -9.36 -1.58
CA PHE A 75 -3.23 -9.76 -1.15
C PHE A 75 -4.22 -9.57 -2.32
N PRO A 76 -4.22 -10.48 -3.30
CA PRO A 76 -5.06 -10.37 -4.48
C PRO A 76 -6.51 -10.75 -4.19
N GLY A 77 -7.41 -10.30 -5.06
CA GLY A 77 -8.82 -10.67 -5.05
C GLY A 77 -9.73 -9.57 -4.51
N ASP A 78 -11.02 -9.91 -4.38
CA ASP A 78 -12.02 -9.10 -3.69
C ASP A 78 -11.76 -9.08 -2.17
N LYS A 79 -12.67 -8.44 -1.41
CA LYS A 79 -12.52 -8.30 0.04
C LYS A 79 -12.30 -9.65 0.74
N GLU A 80 -13.09 -10.66 0.43
CA GLU A 80 -13.03 -11.96 1.11
C GLU A 80 -11.73 -12.69 0.76
N ALA A 81 -11.40 -12.78 -0.53
CA ALA A 81 -10.16 -13.41 -0.98
C ALA A 81 -8.91 -12.69 -0.43
N ARG A 82 -8.95 -11.37 -0.33
CA ARG A 82 -7.89 -10.56 0.26
C ARG A 82 -7.72 -10.83 1.75
N ASP A 83 -8.81 -10.92 2.51
CA ASP A 83 -8.78 -11.19 3.95
C ASP A 83 -8.19 -12.59 4.22
N GLN A 84 -8.56 -13.57 3.39
CA GLN A 84 -7.98 -14.92 3.42
C GLN A 84 -6.49 -14.91 3.07
N ALA A 85 -6.09 -14.20 2.02
CA ALA A 85 -4.69 -14.07 1.61
C ALA A 85 -3.84 -13.40 2.71
N TYR A 86 -4.38 -12.37 3.36
CA TYR A 86 -3.74 -11.71 4.50
C TYR A 86 -3.57 -12.67 5.68
N ALA A 87 -4.63 -13.36 6.10
CA ALA A 87 -4.60 -14.33 7.19
C ALA A 87 -3.57 -15.44 6.93
N ALA A 88 -3.55 -15.99 5.70
CA ALA A 88 -2.59 -17.01 5.30
C ALA A 88 -1.13 -16.49 5.35
N LYS A 89 -0.90 -15.24 4.95
CA LYS A 89 0.43 -14.61 4.99
C LYS A 89 0.92 -14.42 6.42
N ILE A 90 0.06 -13.93 7.30
CA ILE A 90 0.35 -13.77 8.74
C ILE A 90 0.65 -15.12 9.39
N ALA A 91 -0.18 -16.15 9.13
CA ALA A 91 0.07 -17.49 9.66
C ALA A 91 1.43 -18.05 9.20
N LYS A 92 1.76 -17.90 7.92
CA LYS A 92 3.03 -18.36 7.36
C LYS A 92 4.23 -17.65 7.99
N VAL A 93 4.14 -16.33 8.22
CA VAL A 93 5.26 -15.58 8.82
C VAL A 93 5.41 -15.90 10.30
N ARG A 94 4.30 -16.06 11.04
CA ARG A 94 4.30 -16.53 12.43
C ARG A 94 4.99 -17.88 12.56
N GLU A 95 4.67 -18.84 11.70
CA GLU A 95 5.34 -20.15 11.74
C GLU A 95 6.83 -20.05 11.37
N SER A 96 7.17 -19.30 10.31
CA SER A 96 8.55 -19.14 9.84
C SER A 96 9.47 -18.46 10.88
N TYR A 97 8.91 -17.62 11.73
CA TYR A 97 9.64 -16.83 12.73
C TYR A 97 9.17 -17.09 14.17
N LYS A 98 8.54 -18.24 14.46
CA LYS A 98 7.95 -18.55 15.78
C LYS A 98 8.91 -18.39 16.97
N ASN A 99 10.20 -18.65 16.75
CA ASN A 99 11.24 -18.52 17.78
C ASN A 99 12.09 -17.25 17.62
N LYS A 100 11.66 -16.31 16.79
CA LYS A 100 12.39 -15.08 16.42
C LYS A 100 11.45 -13.86 16.53
N PRO A 101 11.12 -13.42 17.76
CA PRO A 101 10.08 -12.40 17.99
C PRO A 101 10.41 -11.05 17.36
N ALA A 102 11.69 -10.66 17.36
CA ALA A 102 12.12 -9.39 16.78
C ALA A 102 11.85 -9.30 15.26
N PRO A 103 12.33 -10.23 14.41
CA PRO A 103 11.94 -10.25 13.00
C PRO A 103 10.43 -10.39 12.77
N LEU A 104 9.76 -11.25 13.55
CA LEU A 104 8.33 -11.51 13.40
C LEU A 104 7.50 -10.22 13.52
N SER A 105 7.74 -9.45 14.59
CA SER A 105 7.01 -8.20 14.83
C SER A 105 7.14 -7.20 13.68
N LYS A 106 8.30 -7.14 13.00
CA LYS A 106 8.52 -6.23 11.87
C LYS A 106 7.79 -6.67 10.60
N PHE A 107 7.73 -7.97 10.33
CA PHE A 107 6.95 -8.48 9.21
C PHE A 107 5.45 -8.29 9.42
N GLU A 108 4.95 -8.54 10.63
CA GLU A 108 3.54 -8.31 10.94
C GLU A 108 3.17 -6.83 10.77
N ALA A 109 3.98 -5.92 11.32
CA ALA A 109 3.77 -4.48 11.14
C ALA A 109 3.75 -4.07 9.66
N LEU A 110 4.67 -4.60 8.84
CA LEU A 110 4.69 -4.31 7.40
C LEU A 110 3.43 -4.85 6.69
N PHE A 111 2.98 -6.05 7.03
CA PHE A 111 1.80 -6.64 6.39
C PHE A 111 0.51 -5.95 6.79
N VAL A 112 0.39 -5.46 8.04
CA VAL A 112 -0.71 -4.59 8.47
C VAL A 112 -0.75 -3.33 7.61
N LEU A 113 0.38 -2.62 7.48
CA LEU A 113 0.46 -1.40 6.65
C LEU A 113 0.03 -1.64 5.20
N TYR A 114 0.45 -2.76 4.60
CA TYR A 114 0.04 -3.09 3.24
C TYR A 114 -1.45 -3.44 3.13
N TYR A 115 -1.99 -4.17 4.11
CA TYR A 115 -3.39 -4.58 4.10
C TYR A 115 -4.32 -3.38 4.31
N ASP A 116 -4.05 -2.53 5.30
CA ASP A 116 -4.85 -1.33 5.58
C ASP A 116 -4.84 -0.36 4.39
N LEU A 117 -3.68 -0.16 3.75
CA LEU A 117 -3.53 0.67 2.55
C LEU A 117 -4.51 0.30 1.42
N ILE A 118 -4.82 -0.99 1.27
CA ILE A 118 -5.71 -1.47 0.22
C ILE A 118 -7.12 -1.76 0.72
N LYS A 119 -7.30 -1.99 2.03
CA LYS A 119 -8.59 -2.23 2.68
C LYS A 119 -9.52 -1.04 2.50
N ASP A 120 -9.02 0.16 2.75
CA ASP A 120 -9.81 1.39 2.64
C ASP A 120 -10.00 1.82 1.18
N SER A 121 -9.14 1.36 0.27
CA SER A 121 -9.33 1.55 -1.18
C SER A 121 -10.38 0.63 -1.80
N ALA A 122 -10.99 -0.28 -1.01
CA ALA A 122 -12.01 -1.22 -1.48
C ALA A 122 -13.44 -0.79 -1.19
N SER A 123 -13.68 0.43 -0.69
CA SER A 123 -15.02 1.03 -0.65
C SER A 123 -15.41 1.72 -1.96
N GLU A 124 -14.55 1.68 -2.97
CA GLU A 124 -14.88 2.14 -4.31
C GLU A 124 -14.92 0.93 -5.25
N ASP A 125 -16.06 0.24 -5.22
CA ASP A 125 -16.60 -0.47 -6.37
C ASP A 125 -16.91 0.55 -7.48
N ILE A 126 -15.90 1.26 -7.97
CA ILE A 126 -16.00 1.99 -9.22
C ILE A 126 -16.05 0.89 -10.29
N PRO A 127 -17.17 0.75 -11.02
CA PRO A 127 -17.26 -0.21 -12.10
C PRO A 127 -16.05 -0.06 -13.02
N LYS A 128 -15.46 -1.15 -13.51
CA LYS A 128 -14.31 -1.13 -14.43
C LYS A 128 -14.55 -0.32 -15.72
N ASN A 129 -15.80 0.10 -15.95
CA ASN A 129 -16.28 0.88 -17.08
C ASN A 129 -16.70 2.32 -16.68
N ALA A 130 -16.43 2.75 -15.45
CA ALA A 130 -16.79 4.09 -15.01
C ALA A 130 -15.98 5.11 -15.79
N VAL A 131 -16.68 5.84 -16.66
CA VAL A 131 -16.16 6.96 -17.41
C VAL A 131 -15.88 8.12 -16.45
N THR A 132 -14.87 8.93 -16.77
CA THR A 132 -14.60 10.14 -15.97
C THR A 132 -15.82 11.07 -16.03
N TRP A 133 -15.97 11.98 -15.06
CA TRP A 133 -17.07 12.96 -15.05
C TRP A 133 -17.21 13.68 -16.39
N ASN A 134 -16.09 14.08 -16.98
CA ASN A 134 -16.06 14.76 -18.29
C ASN A 134 -16.54 13.85 -19.44
N ASP A 135 -16.19 12.56 -19.40
CA ASP A 135 -16.64 11.61 -20.41
C ASP A 135 -18.14 11.31 -20.25
N ALA A 136 -18.65 11.32 -19.02
CA ALA A 136 -20.08 11.16 -18.74
C ALA A 136 -20.91 12.37 -19.20
N GLU A 137 -20.42 13.60 -18.98
CA GLU A 137 -21.06 14.82 -19.51
C GLU A 137 -21.10 14.82 -21.05
N LYS A 138 -19.99 14.41 -21.68
CA LYS A 138 -19.93 14.28 -23.14
C LYS A 138 -20.92 13.23 -23.67
N ALA A 139 -20.96 12.05 -23.05
CA ALA A 139 -21.90 11.00 -23.42
C ALA A 139 -23.36 11.43 -23.22
N LEU A 140 -23.66 12.18 -22.15
CA LEU A 140 -25.00 12.73 -21.90
C LEU A 140 -25.39 13.76 -22.97
N ALA A 141 -24.47 14.63 -23.38
CA ALA A 141 -24.71 15.59 -24.45
C ALA A 141 -24.98 14.91 -25.80
N GLU A 142 -24.30 13.80 -26.10
CA GLU A 142 -24.53 13.00 -27.31
C GLU A 142 -25.89 12.28 -27.30
N LEU A 143 -26.38 11.84 -26.14
CA LEU A 143 -27.68 11.16 -26.01
C LEU A 143 -28.89 12.12 -26.05
N LEU A 144 -28.67 13.39 -25.73
CA LEU A 144 -29.72 14.42 -25.69
C LEU A 144 -29.82 15.26 -26.98
N ALA A 145 -28.99 14.96 -27.98
CA ALA A 145 -29.00 15.58 -29.31
C ALA A 145 -29.94 14.83 -30.27
#